data_AF-X0STY9-F1
#
_entry.id   AF-X0STY9-F1
#
_cell.length_a   1.000
_cell.length_b   1.000
_cell.length_c   1.000
_cell.angle_alpha   90.00
_cell.angle_beta   90.00
_cell.angle_gamma   90.00
#
_symmetry.space_group_name_H-M   'P 1'
#
loop_
_entity.id
_entity.type
_entity.pdbx_description
1 polymer ?
#
loop_
_entity_poly.entity_id
_entity_poly.type
_entity_poly.pdbx_seq_one_letter_code
_entity_poly.pdbx_strand_id
1 'polypeptide(L)'
;MFKILKYIFNIFMSLKNKIETKIDNKTFIIDSRHRDLDKYPNPSNYKYILDEPIKNVKSIEISSCYMPEFVYTINNNNNILILDYGKDQFNILVPIGIYTSGEKLAKCIQNAIHLKIKNCNILVEFITHLYKLLFIQGDNPIQELSLIFKSKNFNQYNTNSIGNVIGFSPNIFTNNKGKILVEKLYDSNNYIISSTNNCIEKHLLVPNNKSIVKKNKYFFLQQKDITY
;
A
#
# COMPACT_ATOMS: atom_id res chain seq x y z
N MET A 1 44.34 7.44 54.75
CA MET A 1 44.11 7.11 53.32
C MET A 1 42.70 6.60 53.03
N PHE A 2 42.16 5.63 53.77
CA PHE A 2 40.81 5.06 53.54
C PHE A 2 39.60 6.02 53.72
N LYS A 3 39.68 7.04 54.59
CA LYS A 3 38.58 8.01 54.79
C LYS A 3 38.35 8.92 53.58
N ILE A 4 39.42 9.27 52.85
CA ILE A 4 39.34 10.16 51.68
C ILE A 4 38.70 9.42 50.49
N LEU A 5 39.08 8.16 50.27
CA LEU A 5 38.45 7.33 49.22
C LEU A 5 36.94 7.16 49.44
N LYS A 6 36.50 6.93 50.69
CA LYS A 6 35.07 6.79 51.01
C LYS A 6 34.30 8.10 50.77
N TYR A 7 34.92 9.24 51.04
CA TYR A 7 34.31 10.56 50.81
C TYR A 7 34.17 10.87 49.32
N ILE A 8 35.22 10.60 48.53
CA ILE A 8 35.19 10.76 47.07
C ILE A 8 34.16 9.82 46.44
N PHE A 9 34.08 8.56 46.88
CA PHE A 9 33.10 7.59 46.39
C PHE A 9 31.66 8.03 46.69
N ASN A 10 31.39 8.56 47.88
CA ASN A 10 30.08 9.09 48.25
C ASN A 10 29.69 10.34 47.44
N ILE A 11 30.65 11.22 47.16
CA ILE A 11 30.43 12.37 46.26
C ILE A 11 30.11 11.88 44.84
N PHE A 12 30.86 10.89 44.34
CA PHE A 12 30.63 10.33 43.01
C PHE A 12 29.26 9.64 42.90
N MET A 13 28.85 8.87 43.91
CA MET A 13 27.53 8.22 43.95
C MET A 13 26.39 9.23 44.11
N SER A 14 26.60 10.30 44.89
CA SER A 14 25.67 11.44 45.03
C SER A 14 25.49 12.18 43.70
N LEU A 15 26.59 12.43 42.97
CA LEU A 15 26.54 13.07 41.64
C LEU A 15 25.87 12.15 40.60
N LYS A 16 26.13 10.84 40.66
CA LYS A 16 25.54 9.86 39.74
C LYS A 16 24.02 9.72 39.94
N ASN A 17 23.55 9.74 41.19
CA ASN A 17 22.11 9.73 41.51
C ASN A 17 21.42 11.07 41.19
N LYS A 18 22.17 12.16 41.04
CA LYS A 18 21.62 13.49 40.71
C LYS A 18 21.44 13.71 39.20
N ILE A 19 21.93 12.80 38.36
CA ILE A 19 21.80 12.84 36.89
C ILE A 19 20.84 11.73 36.42
N GLU A 20 19.72 11.54 37.11
CA GLU A 20 18.54 11.02 36.42
C GLU A 20 18.00 12.16 35.55
N THR A 21 18.46 12.20 34.30
CA THR A 21 17.90 13.13 33.31
C THR A 21 16.44 12.79 33.12
N LYS A 22 15.54 13.53 33.76
CA LYS A 22 14.10 13.42 33.55
C LYS A 22 13.84 13.65 32.05
N ILE A 23 13.43 12.60 31.35
CA ILE A 23 12.98 12.68 29.97
C ILE A 23 11.50 13.06 30.04
N ASP A 24 11.15 14.19 29.44
CA ASP A 24 9.76 14.62 29.30
C ASP A 24 9.25 14.29 27.90
N ASN A 25 8.01 13.80 27.81
CA ASN A 25 7.38 13.40 26.57
C ASN A 25 6.31 14.43 26.21
N LYS A 26 6.47 15.11 25.06
CA LYS A 26 5.51 16.10 24.57
C LYS A 26 4.99 15.69 23.19
N THR A 27 3.66 15.63 23.07
CA THR A 27 2.98 15.27 21.81
C THR A 27 2.43 16.52 21.14
N PHE A 28 2.58 16.60 19.83
CA PHE A 28 2.07 17.69 19.01
C PHE A 28 1.09 17.14 17.97
N ILE A 29 -0.05 17.83 17.79
CA ILE A 29 -0.99 17.54 16.72
C ILE A 29 -0.72 18.55 15.61
N ILE A 30 -0.24 18.06 14.46
CA ILE A 30 0.07 18.89 13.31
C ILE A 30 -0.95 18.62 12.23
N ASP A 31 -1.58 19.67 11.72
CA ASP A 31 -2.58 19.60 10.66
C ASP A 31 -2.23 20.55 9.51
N SER A 32 -2.28 20.04 8.29
CA SER A 32 -2.06 20.85 7.07
C SER A 32 -3.04 22.02 6.93
N ARG A 33 -4.21 21.96 7.58
CA ARG A 33 -5.22 23.04 7.60
C ARG A 33 -4.76 24.29 8.37
N HIS A 34 -3.77 24.16 9.25
CA HIS A 34 -3.23 25.28 10.03
C HIS A 34 -2.06 26.00 9.33
N ARG A 35 -1.72 25.62 8.09
CA ARG A 35 -0.65 26.29 7.34
C ARG A 35 -1.06 27.68 6.90
N ASP A 36 -0.08 28.57 6.80
CA ASP A 36 -0.21 29.83 6.08
C ASP A 36 -0.43 29.54 4.59
N LEU A 37 -1.65 29.78 4.08
CA LEU A 37 -2.05 29.47 2.71
C LEU A 37 -1.43 30.41 1.68
N ASP A 38 -1.07 31.64 2.07
CA ASP A 38 -0.44 32.61 1.18
C ASP A 38 1.02 32.21 0.93
N LYS A 39 1.70 31.71 1.97
CA LYS A 39 3.09 31.25 1.88
C LYS A 39 3.23 29.80 1.42
N TYR A 40 2.32 28.92 1.83
CA TYR A 40 2.35 27.48 1.56
C TYR A 40 1.00 27.01 0.99
N PRO A 41 0.69 27.35 -0.27
CA PRO A 41 -0.58 26.96 -0.88
C PRO A 41 -0.73 25.42 -0.97
N ASN A 42 0.37 24.70 -1.17
CA ASN A 42 0.38 23.24 -1.31
C ASN A 42 0.59 22.51 0.04
N PRO A 43 -0.34 21.64 0.48
CA PRO A 43 -0.20 20.89 1.74
C PRO A 43 0.94 19.85 1.72
N SER A 44 1.48 19.48 0.55
CA SER A 44 2.61 18.55 0.47
C SER A 44 3.96 19.18 0.84
N ASN A 45 4.03 20.51 1.01
CA ASN A 45 5.25 21.23 1.35
C ASN A 45 4.95 22.49 2.18
N TYR A 46 5.00 22.36 3.50
CA TYR A 46 4.82 23.48 4.42
C TYR A 46 5.71 23.35 5.66
N LYS A 47 5.86 24.45 6.39
CA LYS A 47 6.54 24.47 7.69
C LYS A 47 5.52 24.78 8.77
N TYR A 48 5.49 23.97 9.82
CA TYR A 48 4.74 24.23 11.03
C TYR A 48 5.68 24.80 12.09
N ILE A 49 5.36 25.97 12.64
CA ILE A 49 6.11 26.59 13.72
C ILE A 49 5.41 26.21 15.02
N LEU A 50 6.16 25.63 15.96
CA LEU A 50 5.62 25.30 17.28
C LEU A 50 5.45 26.57 18.12
N ASP A 51 4.39 26.63 18.91
CA ASP A 51 4.09 27.78 19.79
C ASP A 51 5.18 28.02 20.83
N GLU A 52 5.86 26.95 21.24
CA GLU A 52 6.92 26.98 22.24
C GLU A 52 8.21 26.35 21.69
N PRO A 53 9.37 26.99 21.90
CA PRO A 53 10.65 26.42 21.50
C PRO A 53 10.99 25.20 22.36
N ILE A 54 11.19 24.04 21.72
CA ILE A 54 11.68 22.83 22.39
C ILE A 54 13.22 22.85 22.40
N LYS A 55 13.82 22.51 23.54
CA LYS A 55 15.27 22.42 23.70
C LYS A 55 15.68 21.00 24.09
N ASN A 56 16.92 20.63 23.78
CA ASN A 56 17.51 19.33 24.16
C ASN A 56 16.69 18.11 23.69
N VAL A 57 16.15 18.19 22.47
CA VAL A 57 15.36 17.10 21.87
C VAL A 57 16.24 15.86 21.70
N LYS A 58 15.86 14.77 22.38
CA LYS A 58 16.57 13.49 22.31
C LYS A 58 16.13 12.65 21.10
N SER A 59 14.84 12.62 20.83
CA SER A 59 14.23 11.88 19.72
C SER A 59 12.91 12.53 19.29
N ILE A 60 12.51 12.27 18.05
CA ILE A 60 11.22 12.65 17.50
C ILE A 60 10.63 11.39 16.86
N GLU A 61 9.36 11.13 17.12
CA GLU A 61 8.63 9.99 16.58
C GLU A 61 7.26 10.46 16.09
N ILE A 62 6.81 9.90 14.96
CA ILE A 62 5.44 10.11 14.47
C ILE A 62 4.56 9.08 15.16
N SER A 63 3.68 9.53 16.05
CA SER A 63 2.76 8.64 16.77
C SER A 63 1.58 8.19 15.92
N SER A 64 1.07 9.06 15.04
CA SER A 64 0.01 8.75 14.09
C SER A 64 0.04 9.74 12.91
N CYS A 65 -0.49 9.33 11.77
CA CYS A 65 -0.58 10.16 10.57
C CYS A 65 -1.87 9.84 9.82
N TYR A 66 -2.50 10.88 9.27
CA TYR A 66 -3.61 10.77 8.33
C TYR A 66 -3.24 11.51 7.04
N MET A 67 -3.04 10.76 5.96
CA MET A 67 -2.87 11.35 4.62
C MET A 67 -4.20 11.28 3.87
N PRO A 68 -4.77 12.43 3.45
CA PRO A 68 -5.99 12.45 2.65
C PRO A 68 -5.76 11.88 1.24
N GLU A 69 -6.78 11.20 0.72
CA GLU A 69 -6.95 10.51 -0.57
C GLU A 69 -5.71 9.91 -1.26
N PHE A 70 -5.84 8.63 -1.62
CA PHE A 70 -4.82 7.87 -2.35
C PHE A 70 -4.59 8.49 -3.74
N VAL A 71 -3.43 9.13 -3.90
CA VAL A 71 -2.96 9.61 -5.19
C VAL A 71 -2.12 8.52 -5.85
N TYR A 72 -2.61 7.98 -6.97
CA TYR A 72 -1.86 7.02 -7.76
C TYR A 72 -1.06 7.77 -8.82
N THR A 73 0.27 7.66 -8.76
CA THR A 73 1.16 8.32 -9.73
C THR A 73 1.69 7.30 -10.73
N ILE A 74 1.22 7.39 -11.97
CA ILE A 74 1.73 6.61 -13.11
C ILE A 74 2.69 7.49 -13.90
N ASN A 75 3.88 6.98 -14.22
CA ASN A 75 4.98 7.63 -14.90
C ASN A 75 5.70 6.65 -15.83
N ASN A 76 6.70 7.12 -16.58
CA ASN A 76 7.44 6.33 -17.56
C ASN A 76 8.08 5.04 -17.00
N ASN A 77 8.30 4.95 -15.69
CA ASN A 77 8.98 3.82 -15.06
C ASN A 77 7.99 2.75 -14.57
N ASN A 78 6.71 3.10 -14.38
CA ASN A 78 5.70 2.25 -13.76
C ASN A 78 4.37 2.18 -14.55
N ASN A 79 4.37 2.54 -15.83
CA ASN A 79 3.17 2.60 -16.67
C ASN A 79 2.85 1.31 -17.45
N ILE A 80 3.59 0.22 -17.20
CA ILE A 80 3.38 -1.05 -17.89
C ILE A 80 2.76 -2.05 -16.93
N LEU A 81 1.56 -2.53 -17.26
CA LEU A 81 0.92 -3.68 -16.64
C LEU A 81 1.09 -4.89 -17.56
N ILE A 82 1.72 -5.96 -17.07
CA ILE A 82 1.87 -7.21 -17.82
C ILE A 82 0.74 -8.16 -17.40
N LEU A 83 -0.06 -8.59 -18.36
CA LEU A 83 -1.25 -9.40 -18.17
C LEU A 83 -1.15 -10.69 -19.00
N ASP A 84 -1.13 -11.84 -18.35
CA ASP A 84 -1.35 -13.11 -19.04
C ASP A 84 -2.87 -13.34 -19.11
N TYR A 85 -3.41 -13.53 -20.31
CA TYR A 85 -4.82 -13.81 -20.56
C TYR A 85 -4.95 -14.95 -21.57
N GLY A 86 -5.38 -16.12 -21.10
CA GLY A 86 -5.41 -17.32 -21.93
C GLY A 86 -4.00 -17.90 -22.12
N LYS A 87 -3.53 -17.96 -23.37
CA LYS A 87 -2.16 -18.43 -23.70
C LYS A 87 -1.19 -17.30 -24.02
N ASP A 88 -1.71 -16.08 -24.10
CA ASP A 88 -0.97 -14.91 -24.57
C ASP A 88 -0.63 -13.97 -23.41
N GLN A 89 0.49 -13.27 -23.57
CA GLN A 89 0.94 -12.23 -22.65
C GLN A 89 0.81 -10.85 -23.31
N PHE A 90 0.22 -9.91 -22.58
CA PHE A 90 -0.04 -8.56 -23.06
C PHE A 90 0.66 -7.53 -22.18
N ASN A 91 1.43 -6.64 -22.82
CA ASN A 91 1.94 -5.43 -22.20
C ASN A 91 0.90 -4.31 -22.38
N ILE A 92 0.16 -4.03 -21.30
CA ILE A 92 -0.85 -2.97 -21.22
C ILE A 92 -0.16 -1.68 -20.80
N LEU A 93 -0.24 -0.64 -21.64
CA LEU A 93 0.27 0.69 -21.32
C LEU A 93 -0.83 1.48 -20.60
N VAL A 94 -0.64 1.72 -19.31
CA VAL A 94 -1.52 2.59 -18.53
C VAL A 94 -1.09 4.04 -18.75
N PRO A 95 -2.00 4.95 -19.12
CA PRO A 95 -1.65 6.35 -19.32
C PRO A 95 -0.91 6.96 -18.14
N ILE A 96 0.12 7.74 -18.44
CA ILE A 96 0.90 8.48 -17.46
C ILE A 96 0.04 9.61 -16.90
N GLY A 97 0.07 9.78 -15.59
CA GLY A 97 -0.76 10.78 -14.93
C GLY A 97 -0.87 10.57 -13.43
N ILE A 98 -1.49 11.56 -12.80
CA ILE A 98 -1.82 11.57 -11.39
C ILE A 98 -3.32 11.27 -11.28
N TYR A 99 -3.67 10.13 -10.68
CA TYR A 99 -5.05 9.71 -10.48
C TYR A 99 -5.44 9.97 -9.03
N THR A 100 -6.34 10.91 -8.83
CA THR A 100 -6.78 11.36 -7.50
C THR A 100 -7.78 10.41 -6.84
N SER A 101 -8.23 9.37 -7.53
CA SER A 101 -9.14 8.36 -6.97
C SER A 101 -8.88 7.00 -7.59
N GLY A 102 -9.20 5.95 -6.83
CA GLY A 102 -9.06 4.57 -7.30
C GLY A 102 -10.02 4.24 -8.44
N GLU A 103 -11.22 4.84 -8.46
CA GLU A 103 -12.20 4.69 -9.54
C GLU A 103 -11.66 5.25 -10.87
N LYS A 104 -11.01 6.42 -10.83
CA LYS A 104 -10.38 7.00 -12.02
C LYS A 104 -9.27 6.10 -12.56
N LEU A 105 -8.44 5.55 -11.67
CA LEU A 105 -7.39 4.62 -12.06
C LEU A 105 -7.97 3.32 -12.62
N ALA A 106 -8.97 2.72 -11.96
CA ALA A 106 -9.64 1.49 -12.38
C ALA A 106 -10.19 1.63 -13.81
N LYS A 107 -10.93 2.71 -14.08
CA LYS A 107 -11.47 3.02 -15.40
C LYS A 107 -10.37 3.21 -16.44
N CYS A 108 -9.25 3.83 -16.05
CA CYS A 108 -8.11 4.01 -16.96
C CYS A 108 -7.46 2.68 -17.33
N ILE A 109 -7.21 1.81 -16.34
CA ILE A 109 -6.68 0.46 -16.56
C ILE A 109 -7.65 -0.36 -17.41
N GLN A 110 -8.95 -0.30 -17.10
CA GLN A 110 -10.00 -0.95 -17.88
C GLN A 110 -9.91 -0.60 -19.37
N ASN A 111 -9.87 0.71 -19.67
CA ASN A 111 -9.79 1.20 -21.03
C ASN A 111 -8.50 0.74 -21.71
N ALA A 112 -7.37 0.79 -21.01
CA ALA A 112 -6.09 0.33 -21.53
C ALA A 112 -6.11 -1.17 -21.88
N ILE A 113 -6.76 -2.00 -21.06
CA ILE A 113 -6.95 -3.43 -21.34
C ILE A 113 -7.83 -3.63 -22.58
N HIS A 114 -8.98 -2.95 -22.64
CA HIS A 114 -9.90 -3.07 -23.79
C HIS A 114 -9.30 -2.58 -25.12
N LEU A 115 -8.41 -1.57 -25.06
CA LEU A 115 -7.68 -1.11 -26.23
C LEU A 115 -6.67 -2.16 -26.74
N LYS A 116 -6.05 -2.92 -25.83
CA LYS A 116 -5.00 -3.89 -26.17
C LYS A 116 -5.56 -5.27 -26.53
N ILE A 117 -6.60 -5.71 -25.83
CA ILE A 117 -7.19 -7.04 -25.95
C ILE A 117 -8.62 -6.88 -26.44
N LYS A 118 -8.85 -7.09 -27.75
CA LYS A 118 -10.19 -7.04 -28.34
C LYS A 118 -11.06 -8.15 -27.74
N ASN A 119 -12.32 -7.82 -27.45
CA ASN A 119 -13.30 -8.76 -26.88
C ASN A 119 -12.86 -9.40 -25.55
N CYS A 120 -12.04 -8.70 -24.76
CA CYS A 120 -11.70 -9.18 -23.42
C CYS A 120 -12.90 -9.02 -22.48
N ASN A 121 -13.17 -10.07 -21.70
CA ASN A 121 -14.22 -10.05 -20.68
C ASN A 121 -13.66 -9.64 -19.30
N ILE A 122 -12.57 -8.89 -19.26
CA ILE A 122 -11.98 -8.39 -18.02
C ILE A 122 -12.66 -7.08 -17.65
N LEU A 123 -13.16 -7.02 -16.42
CA LEU A 123 -13.68 -5.83 -15.76
C LEU A 123 -12.74 -5.42 -14.62
N VAL A 124 -12.51 -4.13 -14.44
CA VAL A 124 -11.66 -3.53 -13.41
C VAL A 124 -12.47 -2.51 -12.66
N GLU A 125 -12.70 -2.77 -11.38
CA GLU A 125 -13.46 -1.92 -10.47
C GLU A 125 -12.58 -1.44 -9.32
N PHE A 126 -13.04 -0.41 -8.61
CA PHE A 126 -12.43 0.01 -7.35
C PHE A 126 -13.45 -0.17 -6.22
N ILE A 127 -13.06 -0.91 -5.19
CA ILE A 127 -13.87 -1.14 -4.00
C ILE A 127 -13.53 -0.06 -2.98
N THR A 128 -14.31 1.02 -2.97
CA THR A 128 -14.06 2.22 -2.17
C THR A 128 -13.89 1.93 -0.68
N HIS A 129 -14.71 1.05 -0.10
CA HIS A 129 -14.64 0.74 1.34
C HIS A 129 -13.42 -0.11 1.74
N LEU A 130 -12.77 -0.77 0.78
CA LEU A 130 -11.53 -1.51 1.03
C LEU A 130 -10.30 -0.80 0.45
N TYR A 131 -10.50 0.30 -0.28
CA TYR A 131 -9.48 1.04 -1.04
C TYR A 131 -8.66 0.16 -1.99
N LYS A 132 -9.33 -0.74 -2.74
CA LYS A 132 -8.65 -1.73 -3.58
C LYS A 132 -9.19 -1.80 -4.99
N LEU A 133 -8.30 -2.08 -5.93
CA LEU A 133 -8.68 -2.48 -7.27
C LEU A 133 -9.19 -3.94 -7.26
N LEU A 134 -10.21 -4.20 -8.06
CA LEU A 134 -10.84 -5.49 -8.25
C LEU A 134 -10.74 -5.79 -9.74
N PHE A 135 -10.12 -6.90 -10.10
CA PHE A 135 -10.21 -7.41 -11.46
C PHE A 135 -11.31 -8.47 -11.47
N ILE A 136 -12.05 -8.62 -12.55
CA ILE A 136 -13.15 -9.58 -12.70
C ILE A 136 -13.01 -10.14 -14.11
N GLN A 137 -13.15 -11.45 -14.30
CA GLN A 137 -13.16 -12.05 -15.63
C GLN A 137 -14.52 -12.71 -15.85
N GLY A 138 -15.24 -12.25 -16.86
CA GLY A 138 -16.54 -12.79 -17.23
C GLY A 138 -16.48 -14.23 -17.75
N ASP A 139 -17.67 -14.81 -17.95
CA ASP A 139 -17.94 -16.23 -18.18
C ASP A 139 -17.54 -16.77 -19.59
N ASN A 140 -16.36 -16.44 -20.09
CA ASN A 140 -15.78 -17.16 -21.23
C ASN A 140 -15.09 -18.46 -20.77
N PRO A 141 -14.92 -19.47 -21.65
CA PRO A 141 -14.24 -20.71 -21.29
C PRO A 141 -12.88 -20.41 -20.68
N ILE A 142 -12.57 -21.17 -19.63
CA ILE A 142 -11.47 -20.98 -18.68
C ILE A 142 -10.20 -20.49 -19.38
N GLN A 143 -9.91 -19.20 -19.25
CA GLN A 143 -8.62 -18.62 -19.58
C GLN A 143 -7.96 -18.24 -18.26
N GLU A 144 -6.73 -18.68 -18.04
CA GLU A 144 -5.94 -18.26 -16.90
C GLU A 144 -5.70 -16.75 -16.99
N LEU A 145 -5.86 -16.06 -15.85
CA LEU A 145 -5.55 -14.65 -15.70
C LEU A 145 -4.41 -14.54 -14.70
N SER A 146 -3.30 -13.91 -15.09
CA SER A 146 -2.26 -13.58 -14.11
C SER A 146 -1.65 -12.20 -14.36
N LEU A 147 -1.36 -11.51 -13.25
CA LEU A 147 -0.71 -10.21 -13.26
C LEU A 147 0.78 -10.40 -12.97
N ILE A 148 1.60 -9.75 -13.77
CA ILE A 148 3.05 -9.91 -13.73
C ILE A 148 3.73 -8.58 -13.44
N PHE A 149 4.60 -8.59 -12.43
CA PHE A 149 5.26 -7.38 -11.91
C PHE A 149 6.78 -7.54 -11.83
N LYS A 150 7.38 -8.36 -12.70
CA LYS A 150 8.82 -8.67 -12.67
C LYS A 150 9.67 -7.55 -13.26
N SER A 151 10.95 -7.52 -12.88
CA SER A 151 11.97 -6.70 -13.53
C SER A 151 12.35 -7.28 -14.90
N LYS A 152 12.73 -6.42 -15.85
CA LYS A 152 13.16 -6.85 -17.20
C LYS A 152 14.35 -7.82 -17.16
N ASN A 153 15.22 -7.65 -16.18
CA ASN A 153 16.51 -8.35 -16.12
C ASN A 153 16.54 -9.50 -15.11
N PHE A 154 15.51 -9.62 -14.28
CA PHE A 154 15.48 -10.59 -13.19
C PHE A 154 14.07 -11.17 -13.05
N ASN A 155 13.98 -12.49 -12.89
CA ASN A 155 12.78 -13.16 -12.41
C ASN A 155 12.57 -12.81 -10.93
N GLN A 156 12.40 -11.53 -10.63
CA GLN A 156 12.19 -10.94 -9.31
C GLN A 156 11.22 -9.78 -9.47
N TYR A 157 10.45 -9.51 -8.42
CA TYR A 157 9.53 -8.38 -8.40
C TYR A 157 10.27 -7.06 -8.65
N ASN A 158 9.73 -6.22 -9.52
CA ASN A 158 10.19 -4.86 -9.72
C ASN A 158 9.43 -3.92 -8.79
N THR A 159 10.10 -3.40 -7.77
CA THR A 159 9.54 -2.41 -6.82
C THR A 159 9.03 -1.15 -7.50
N ASN A 160 9.56 -0.83 -8.68
CA ASN A 160 9.13 0.30 -9.51
C ASN A 160 8.06 -0.08 -10.53
N SER A 161 7.55 -1.32 -10.53
CA SER A 161 6.45 -1.69 -11.43
C SER A 161 5.14 -1.02 -11.03
N ILE A 162 4.17 -1.05 -11.95
CA ILE A 162 2.82 -0.61 -11.66
C ILE A 162 2.22 -1.35 -10.45
N GLY A 163 2.63 -2.61 -10.22
CA GLY A 163 2.16 -3.42 -9.11
C GLY A 163 2.25 -2.68 -7.78
N ASN A 164 3.35 -1.97 -7.51
CA ASN A 164 3.52 -1.28 -6.24
C ASN A 164 2.56 -0.08 -6.12
N VAL A 165 2.26 0.59 -7.26
CA VAL A 165 1.30 1.69 -7.32
C VAL A 165 -0.12 1.19 -7.04
N ILE A 166 -0.47 0.02 -7.57
CA ILE A 166 -1.80 -0.58 -7.40
C ILE A 166 -1.90 -1.53 -6.19
N GLY A 167 -0.98 -1.42 -5.23
CA GLY A 167 -1.07 -2.10 -3.93
C GLY A 167 -0.48 -3.52 -3.86
N PHE A 168 0.21 -3.99 -4.91
CA PHE A 168 0.86 -5.29 -4.96
C PHE A 168 2.31 -5.25 -4.48
N SER A 169 2.55 -4.97 -3.20
CA SER A 169 3.92 -4.98 -2.68
C SER A 169 4.53 -6.40 -2.67
N PRO A 170 5.85 -6.55 -2.95
CA PRO A 170 6.49 -7.84 -3.17
C PRO A 170 6.41 -8.78 -1.96
N ASN A 171 6.56 -8.20 -0.77
CA ASN A 171 6.57 -8.91 0.51
C ASN A 171 5.20 -9.51 0.87
N ILE A 172 4.14 -9.12 0.16
CA ILE A 172 2.77 -9.48 0.52
C ILE A 172 2.16 -10.40 -0.55
N PHE A 173 2.33 -10.13 -1.84
CA PHE A 173 1.52 -10.81 -2.88
C PHE A 173 2.30 -11.61 -3.91
N THR A 174 3.63 -11.49 -3.95
CA THR A 174 4.42 -12.12 -5.00
C THR A 174 5.28 -13.23 -4.44
N ASN A 175 5.43 -14.31 -5.20
CA ASN A 175 6.56 -15.20 -4.95
C ASN A 175 7.88 -14.44 -5.22
N ASN A 176 9.01 -15.04 -4.84
CA ASN A 176 10.34 -14.47 -5.11
C ASN A 176 10.60 -14.20 -6.61
N LYS A 177 9.69 -14.63 -7.50
CA LYS A 177 9.73 -14.43 -8.95
C LYS A 177 8.88 -13.28 -9.48
N GLY A 178 8.23 -12.49 -8.61
CA GLY A 178 7.41 -11.35 -9.00
C GLY A 178 6.16 -11.72 -9.81
N LYS A 179 5.75 -13.00 -9.76
CA LYS A 179 4.53 -13.51 -10.38
C LYS A 179 3.47 -13.70 -9.32
N ILE A 180 2.28 -13.19 -9.58
CA ILE A 180 1.07 -13.53 -8.82
C ILE A 180 0.33 -14.56 -9.66
N LEU A 181 0.44 -15.82 -9.25
CA LEU A 181 -0.37 -16.88 -9.83
C LEU A 181 -1.75 -16.79 -9.14
N VAL A 182 -2.80 -16.64 -9.93
CA VAL A 182 -4.18 -16.71 -9.42
C VAL A 182 -4.65 -18.14 -9.63
N GLU A 183 -4.48 -18.98 -8.60
CA GLU A 183 -5.02 -20.34 -8.64
C GLU A 183 -6.53 -20.31 -8.38
N LYS A 184 -7.29 -21.07 -9.18
CA LYS A 184 -8.74 -21.20 -9.01
C LYS A 184 -9.06 -21.84 -7.67
N LEU A 185 -10.02 -21.28 -6.95
CA LEU A 185 -10.73 -22.00 -5.89
C LEU A 185 -12.24 -21.75 -6.00
N TYR A 186 -13.01 -22.82 -5.82
CA TYR A 186 -14.47 -22.79 -5.70
C TYR A 186 -14.81 -23.02 -4.22
N ASP A 187 -15.76 -22.25 -3.67
CA ASP A 187 -16.57 -22.73 -2.56
C ASP A 187 -18.03 -22.26 -2.67
N SER A 188 -18.89 -23.12 -2.11
CA SER A 188 -20.34 -23.15 -2.07
C SER A 188 -21.03 -22.04 -1.26
N ASN A 189 -20.28 -21.13 -0.62
CA ASN A 189 -20.81 -20.24 0.42
C ASN A 189 -20.54 -18.73 0.21
N ASN A 190 -20.56 -18.23 -1.03
CA ASN A 190 -20.39 -16.80 -1.36
C ASN A 190 -18.99 -16.21 -1.07
N TYR A 191 -17.96 -17.04 -0.92
CA TYR A 191 -16.58 -16.59 -0.72
C TYR A 191 -15.73 -16.87 -1.95
N ILE A 192 -14.81 -15.95 -2.26
CA ILE A 192 -13.72 -16.19 -3.21
C ILE A 192 -12.41 -16.07 -2.45
N ILE A 193 -11.68 -17.17 -2.44
CA ILE A 193 -10.36 -17.28 -1.82
C ILE A 193 -9.34 -17.31 -2.96
N SER A 194 -8.45 -16.31 -3.02
CA SER A 194 -7.27 -16.37 -3.88
C SER A 194 -6.09 -16.83 -3.03
N SER A 195 -5.61 -18.06 -3.25
CA SER A 195 -4.29 -18.43 -2.77
C SER A 195 -3.25 -17.70 -3.63
N THR A 196 -2.33 -17.00 -2.98
CA THR A 196 -1.07 -16.60 -3.63
C THR A 196 0.03 -17.41 -2.97
N ASN A 197 1.07 -17.76 -3.72
CA ASN A 197 2.06 -18.79 -3.36
C ASN A 197 2.78 -18.59 -2.01
N ASN A 198 2.59 -17.47 -1.30
CA ASN A 198 3.16 -17.18 0.03
C ASN A 198 2.16 -16.52 1.02
N CYS A 199 0.87 -16.39 0.69
CA CYS A 199 -0.13 -15.93 1.66
C CYS A 199 -0.76 -17.15 2.34
N ILE A 200 -0.54 -17.28 3.66
CA ILE A 200 -1.44 -18.06 4.51
C ILE A 200 -2.85 -17.52 4.27
N GLU A 201 -3.77 -18.43 3.97
CA GLU A 201 -5.19 -18.22 3.68
C GLU A 201 -5.75 -16.97 4.38
N LYS A 202 -6.24 -16.00 3.59
CA LYS A 202 -7.03 -14.90 4.13
C LYS A 202 -8.43 -14.98 3.58
N HIS A 203 -9.35 -15.34 4.47
CA HIS A 203 -10.78 -15.26 4.24
C HIS A 203 -11.19 -13.79 4.09
N LEU A 204 -11.90 -13.45 3.02
CA LEU A 204 -12.48 -12.12 2.83
C LEU A 204 -14.00 -12.23 2.73
N LEU A 205 -14.67 -11.50 3.62
CA LEU A 205 -16.11 -11.35 3.67
C LEU A 205 -16.56 -10.43 2.51
N VAL A 206 -17.37 -10.96 1.60
CA VAL A 206 -18.15 -10.13 0.68
C VAL A 206 -19.46 -9.78 1.39
N PRO A 207 -19.83 -8.50 1.57
CA PRO A 207 -21.10 -8.15 2.17
C PRO A 207 -22.24 -8.65 1.27
N ASN A 208 -23.03 -9.58 1.77
CA ASN A 208 -24.32 -9.93 1.21
C ASN A 208 -25.15 -8.65 1.12
N ASN A 209 -25.49 -8.21 -0.10
CA ASN A 209 -26.77 -7.56 -0.41
C ASN A 209 -26.90 -7.31 -1.92
N LYS A 210 -27.16 -8.40 -2.65
CA LYS A 210 -28.17 -8.52 -3.72
C LYS A 210 -28.02 -9.92 -4.33
N SER A 211 -29.15 -10.54 -4.63
CA SER A 211 -29.27 -11.87 -5.24
C SER A 211 -28.50 -11.96 -6.55
N ILE A 212 -27.22 -12.31 -6.47
CA ILE A 212 -26.39 -12.64 -7.63
C ILE A 212 -26.65 -14.11 -7.94
N VAL A 213 -27.49 -14.34 -8.94
CA VAL A 213 -27.60 -15.61 -9.65
C VAL A 213 -26.18 -16.08 -9.99
N LYS A 214 -25.81 -17.29 -9.55
CA LYS A 214 -24.58 -18.03 -9.90
C LYS A 214 -24.18 -17.78 -11.37
N LYS A 215 -23.25 -16.85 -11.67
CA LYS A 215 -22.82 -16.57 -13.07
C LYS A 215 -21.68 -15.55 -13.27
N ASN A 216 -20.89 -15.21 -12.25
CA ASN A 216 -19.76 -14.28 -12.44
C ASN A 216 -18.58 -14.68 -11.54
N LYS A 217 -17.35 -14.56 -12.06
CA LYS A 217 -16.10 -14.85 -11.34
C LYS A 217 -15.42 -13.53 -10.97
N TYR A 218 -15.21 -13.29 -9.67
CA TYR A 218 -14.65 -12.04 -9.14
C TYR A 218 -13.21 -12.27 -8.61
N PHE A 219 -12.33 -11.28 -8.64
CA PHE A 219 -10.99 -11.35 -8.04
C PHE A 219 -10.73 -10.19 -7.07
N PHE A 220 -10.74 -10.46 -5.76
CA PHE A 220 -10.46 -9.45 -4.73
C PHE A 220 -8.96 -9.29 -4.51
N LEU A 221 -8.47 -8.06 -4.58
CA LEU A 221 -7.10 -7.72 -4.19
C LEU A 221 -7.14 -7.07 -2.81
N GLN A 222 -6.42 -7.60 -1.83
CA GLN A 222 -6.46 -7.10 -0.44
C GLN A 222 -5.09 -6.62 0.03
N GLN A 223 -4.71 -5.36 -0.22
CA GLN A 223 -3.69 -4.68 0.57
C GLN A 223 -4.02 -4.79 2.08
N LYS A 224 -3.04 -5.26 2.86
CA LYS A 224 -3.10 -5.30 4.32
C LYS A 224 -2.99 -3.85 4.81
N ASP A 225 -3.81 -3.46 5.78
CA ASP A 225 -3.57 -2.22 6.50
C ASP A 225 -2.15 -2.31 7.08
N ILE A 226 -1.29 -1.40 6.64
CA ILE A 226 0.00 -1.19 7.29
C ILE A 226 -0.33 -0.39 8.54
N THR A 227 -0.69 -1.09 9.61
CA THR A 227 -0.53 -0.55 10.96
C THR A 227 0.97 -0.31 11.14
N TYR A 228 1.37 0.96 11.11
CA TYR A 228 2.67 1.41 11.61
C TYR A 228 2.68 1.33 13.14
#